data_AF-A0A4V1UBJ2-F1
#
_entry.id   AF-A0A4V1UBJ2-F1
#
_cell.length_a   1.000
_cell.length_b   1.000
_cell.length_c   1.000
_cell.angle_alpha   90.00
_cell.angle_beta   90.00
_cell.angle_gamma   90.00
#
_symmetry.space_group_name_H-M   'P 1'
#
loop_
_entity.id
_entity.type
_entity.pdbx_description
1 polymer ?
#
loop_
_entity_poly.entity_id
_entity_poly.type
_entity_poly.pdbx_seq_one_letter_code
_entity_poly.pdbx_strand_id
1 'polypeptide(L)'
;MIGFHFSNYDPRQSGKSKFDQLLDLFTQLLTYTSGDVTEALQWLNELDKKYELTDDEYGMGDFIDELKEKGYITDDEQRGEIKITPKTEQSIRKRSLEEIFGKLKKTKTGDHQTYKPGLGDEVSPDTRPFQFGDMLEQIDFTESIRNAQINHGLDSFTMQEDDLQIRETDFKSQTSTVLMIDISHSMILYGEDRITPAKKVAMALSELITTKYPKDTLDIVVFGNDAWPVEIKDLPYLQVGPYHTNTVAGLELAMDILRRRKNPNKQIFMITDGKPTCLKIGKRYYKNSFGLDRKVTSR
;
A
#
# COMPACT_ATOMS: atom_id res chain seq x y z
N MET A 1 23.63 -1.78 21.91
CA MET A 1 23.23 -1.28 20.58
C MET A 1 22.32 -2.34 19.99
N ILE A 2 20.99 -2.18 20.11
CA ILE A 2 20.04 -3.19 19.63
C ILE A 2 19.95 -2.97 18.11
N GLY A 3 20.69 -3.79 17.36
CA GLY A 3 20.69 -3.76 15.90
C GLY A 3 19.36 -4.27 15.35
N PHE A 4 19.07 -3.93 14.10
CA PHE A 4 17.94 -4.49 13.38
C PHE A 4 18.19 -5.98 13.14
N HIS A 5 17.37 -6.84 13.75
CA HIS A 5 17.31 -8.26 13.39
C HIS A 5 16.45 -8.41 12.13
N PHE A 6 17.11 -8.71 11.01
CA PHE A 6 16.43 -9.18 9.81
C PHE A 6 16.18 -10.68 10.00
N SER A 7 14.91 -11.08 10.04
CA SER A 7 14.49 -12.48 10.00
C SER A 7 13.88 -12.79 8.64
N ASN A 8 13.92 -14.07 8.26
CA ASN A 8 13.14 -14.53 7.12
C ASN A 8 11.64 -14.30 7.40
N TYR A 9 10.90 -13.93 6.36
CA TYR A 9 9.45 -13.81 6.43
C TYR A 9 8.85 -15.19 6.74
N ASP A 10 8.11 -15.31 7.84
CA ASP A 10 7.38 -16.53 8.19
C ASP A 10 5.88 -16.34 7.91
N PRO A 11 5.35 -16.91 6.82
CA PRO A 11 3.93 -16.79 6.48
C PRO A 11 3.00 -17.38 7.54
N ARG A 12 3.49 -18.23 8.44
CA ARG A 12 2.70 -18.83 9.53
C ARG A 12 2.41 -17.86 10.69
N GLN A 13 3.14 -16.74 10.78
CA GLN A 13 2.93 -15.76 11.87
C GLN A 13 1.65 -14.94 11.71
N SER A 14 1.00 -14.91 10.54
CA SER A 14 -0.09 -13.97 10.28
C SER A 14 -1.49 -14.44 10.70
N GLY A 15 -1.63 -15.68 11.20
CA GLY A 15 -2.93 -16.27 11.58
C GLY A 15 -3.94 -16.45 10.42
N LYS A 16 -3.53 -16.26 9.16
CA LYS A 16 -4.39 -16.40 7.98
C LYS A 16 -4.59 -17.87 7.62
N SER A 17 -5.76 -18.22 7.08
CA SER A 17 -5.98 -19.55 6.50
C SER A 17 -5.02 -19.81 5.32
N LYS A 18 -4.71 -21.07 5.05
CA LYS A 18 -3.86 -21.47 3.91
C LYS A 18 -4.43 -20.96 2.58
N PHE A 19 -5.75 -21.04 2.41
CA PHE A 19 -6.45 -20.46 1.27
C PHE A 19 -6.18 -18.96 1.13
N ASP A 20 -6.32 -18.18 2.22
CA ASP A 20 -6.12 -16.73 2.15
C ASP A 20 -4.67 -16.36 1.81
N GLN A 21 -3.70 -17.13 2.30
CA GLN A 21 -2.28 -16.94 1.97
C GLN A 21 -2.01 -17.21 0.49
N LEU A 22 -2.52 -18.31 -0.05
CA LEU A 22 -2.39 -18.65 -1.47
C LEU A 22 -3.18 -17.68 -2.36
N LEU A 23 -4.36 -17.22 -1.91
CA LEU A 23 -5.16 -16.22 -2.61
C LEU A 23 -4.44 -14.88 -2.70
N ASP A 24 -3.73 -14.45 -1.65
CA ASP A 24 -2.86 -13.26 -1.66
C ASP A 24 -1.80 -13.36 -2.75
N LEU A 25 -1.07 -14.47 -2.82
CA LEU A 25 -0.05 -14.71 -3.83
C LEU A 25 -0.65 -14.81 -5.24
N PHE A 26 -1.71 -15.59 -5.39
CA PHE A 26 -2.42 -15.77 -6.66
C PHE A 26 -2.91 -14.44 -7.24
N THR A 27 -3.48 -13.56 -6.42
CA THR A 27 -3.96 -12.24 -6.86
C THR A 27 -2.80 -11.36 -7.35
N GLN A 28 -1.64 -11.43 -6.69
CA GLN A 28 -0.44 -10.72 -7.14
C GLN A 28 0.05 -11.27 -8.48
N LEU A 29 0.14 -12.59 -8.61
CA LEU A 29 0.56 -13.25 -9.84
C LEU A 29 -0.39 -12.93 -11.00
N LEU A 30 -1.71 -12.92 -10.78
CA LEU A 30 -2.70 -12.48 -11.77
C LEU A 30 -2.45 -11.06 -12.27
N THR A 31 -1.95 -10.16 -11.41
CA THR A 31 -1.60 -8.80 -11.83
C THR A 31 -0.38 -8.81 -12.74
N TYR A 32 0.61 -9.68 -12.47
CA TYR A 32 1.80 -9.84 -13.31
C TYR A 32 1.54 -10.56 -14.63
N THR A 33 0.63 -11.55 -14.65
CA THR A 33 0.25 -12.31 -15.85
C THR A 33 -0.88 -11.64 -16.63
N SER A 34 -1.20 -10.38 -16.32
CA SER A 34 -2.26 -9.60 -17.00
C SER A 34 -3.64 -10.29 -17.00
N GLY A 35 -3.95 -11.04 -15.94
CA GLY A 35 -5.21 -11.75 -15.77
C GLY A 35 -5.23 -13.17 -16.34
N ASP A 36 -4.13 -13.70 -16.88
CA ASP A 36 -4.03 -15.10 -17.28
C ASP A 36 -3.98 -16.00 -16.04
N VAL A 37 -5.10 -16.72 -15.81
CA VAL A 37 -5.26 -17.64 -14.68
C VAL A 37 -4.36 -18.85 -14.79
N THR A 38 -4.19 -19.38 -16.01
CA THR A 38 -3.41 -20.59 -16.25
C THR A 38 -1.94 -20.33 -15.96
N GLU A 39 -1.41 -19.22 -16.47
CA GLU A 39 -0.04 -18.80 -16.22
C GLU A 39 0.17 -18.48 -14.72
N ALA A 40 -0.78 -17.77 -14.09
CA ALA A 40 -0.68 -17.44 -12.67
C ALA A 40 -0.65 -18.68 -11.77
N LEU A 41 -1.50 -19.68 -12.04
CA LEU A 41 -1.51 -20.95 -11.31
C LEU A 41 -0.22 -21.75 -11.55
N GLN A 42 0.31 -21.73 -12.77
CA GLN A 42 1.59 -22.39 -13.07
C GLN A 42 2.73 -21.75 -12.26
N TRP A 43 2.81 -20.42 -12.20
CA TRP A 43 3.83 -19.74 -11.40
C TRP A 43 3.63 -19.99 -9.90
N LEU A 44 2.39 -20.02 -9.43
CA LEU A 44 2.08 -20.34 -8.04
C LEU A 44 2.55 -21.76 -7.67
N ASN A 45 2.37 -22.72 -8.57
CA ASN A 45 2.85 -24.10 -8.39
C ASN A 45 4.38 -24.19 -8.35
N GLU A 46 5.08 -23.41 -9.18
CA GLU A 46 6.56 -23.32 -9.10
C GLU A 46 7.04 -22.66 -7.80
N LEU A 47 6.31 -21.67 -7.29
CA LEU A 47 6.58 -21.10 -5.97
C LEU A 47 6.35 -22.12 -4.86
N ASP A 48 5.27 -22.89 -4.95
CA ASP A 48 4.93 -23.93 -3.99
C ASP A 48 6.03 -25.01 -3.91
N LYS A 49 6.51 -25.51 -5.05
CA LYS A 49 7.64 -26.48 -5.09
C LYS A 49 8.91 -25.98 -4.41
N LYS A 50 9.15 -24.67 -4.43
CA LYS A 50 10.37 -24.06 -3.90
C LYS A 50 10.25 -23.68 -2.42
N TYR A 51 9.07 -23.25 -2.01
CA TYR A 51 8.85 -22.65 -0.69
C TYR A 51 7.90 -23.45 0.19
N GLU A 52 7.38 -24.59 -0.29
CA GLU A 52 6.50 -25.50 0.44
C GLU A 52 5.32 -24.74 1.07
N LEU A 53 4.54 -24.06 0.21
CA LEU A 53 3.43 -23.20 0.64
C LEU A 53 2.22 -24.06 1.07
N THR A 54 2.03 -25.18 0.38
CA THR A 54 1.05 -26.23 0.67
C THR A 54 1.61 -27.27 1.64
N ASP A 55 0.74 -28.15 2.13
CA ASP A 55 1.11 -29.30 2.97
C ASP A 55 0.24 -30.51 2.62
N ASP A 56 0.44 -31.62 3.34
CA ASP A 56 -0.29 -32.88 3.12
C ASP A 56 -1.81 -32.75 3.35
N GLU A 57 -2.25 -31.73 4.09
CA GLU A 57 -3.67 -31.48 4.39
C GLU A 57 -4.33 -30.54 3.38
N TYR A 58 -3.56 -29.67 2.73
CA TYR A 58 -4.08 -28.66 1.80
C TYR A 58 -3.12 -28.42 0.62
N GLY A 59 -3.47 -29.00 -0.54
CA GLY A 59 -2.69 -28.93 -1.77
C GLY A 59 -3.15 -27.87 -2.77
N MET A 60 -2.42 -27.77 -3.88
CA MET A 60 -2.77 -26.85 -4.98
C MET A 60 -4.10 -27.22 -5.67
N GLY A 61 -4.46 -28.51 -5.68
CA GLY A 61 -5.76 -28.97 -6.18
C GLY A 61 -6.91 -28.43 -5.35
N ASP A 62 -6.81 -28.56 -4.02
CA ASP A 62 -7.79 -28.05 -3.06
C ASP A 62 -7.96 -26.54 -3.19
N PHE A 63 -6.85 -25.82 -3.40
CA PHE A 63 -6.88 -24.38 -3.65
C PHE A 63 -7.66 -24.01 -4.92
N ILE A 64 -7.45 -24.73 -6.03
CA ILE A 64 -8.15 -24.47 -7.31
C ILE A 64 -9.65 -24.76 -7.16
N ASP A 65 -10.00 -25.86 -6.50
CA ASP A 65 -11.39 -26.23 -6.25
C ASP A 65 -12.09 -25.20 -5.35
N GLU A 66 -11.42 -24.75 -4.29
CA GLU A 66 -11.94 -23.72 -3.39
C GLU A 66 -12.04 -22.34 -4.08
N LEU A 67 -11.14 -22.02 -5.03
CA LEU A 67 -11.26 -20.83 -5.89
C LEU A 67 -12.53 -20.90 -6.75
N LYS A 68 -12.88 -22.07 -7.29
CA LYS A 68 -14.12 -22.28 -8.07
C LYS A 68 -15.34 -22.19 -7.16
N GLU A 69 -15.33 -22.90 -6.03
CA GLU A 69 -16.44 -22.95 -5.07
C GLU A 69 -16.77 -21.55 -4.53
N LYS A 70 -15.74 -20.79 -4.14
CA LYS A 70 -15.90 -19.41 -3.65
C LYS A 70 -16.14 -18.40 -4.78
N GLY A 71 -16.19 -18.85 -6.04
CA GLY A 71 -16.52 -18.02 -7.20
C GLY A 71 -15.46 -16.98 -7.56
N TYR A 72 -14.18 -17.29 -7.34
CA TYR A 72 -13.06 -16.45 -7.80
C TYR A 72 -12.66 -16.75 -9.25
N ILE A 73 -12.79 -18.00 -9.68
CA ILE A 73 -12.57 -18.40 -11.07
C ILE A 73 -13.77 -19.19 -11.57
N THR A 74 -13.96 -19.22 -12.89
CA THR A 74 -15.00 -20.00 -13.57
C THR A 74 -14.41 -20.67 -14.79
N ASP A 75 -14.95 -21.82 -15.17
CA ASP A 75 -14.64 -22.45 -16.45
C ASP A 75 -15.48 -21.77 -17.55
N ASP A 76 -14.85 -21.39 -18.65
CA ASP A 76 -15.53 -20.95 -19.87
C ASP A 76 -15.94 -22.20 -20.66
N GLU A 77 -17.22 -22.57 -20.56
CA GLU A 77 -17.80 -23.75 -21.22
C GLU A 77 -17.62 -23.76 -22.75
N GLN A 78 -17.38 -22.60 -23.38
CA GLN A 78 -17.23 -22.51 -24.83
C GLN A 78 -15.79 -22.73 -25.32
N ARG A 79 -14.79 -22.50 -24.46
CA ARG A 79 -13.37 -22.57 -24.83
C ARG A 79 -12.53 -23.51 -23.98
N GLY A 80 -13.09 -24.03 -22.87
CA GLY A 80 -12.33 -24.82 -21.90
C GLY A 80 -11.26 -24.01 -21.18
N GLU A 81 -11.38 -22.68 -21.17
CA GLU A 81 -10.44 -21.76 -20.55
C GLU A 81 -10.94 -21.36 -19.15
N ILE A 82 -10.05 -21.38 -18.15
CA ILE A 82 -10.38 -20.85 -16.82
C ILE A 82 -10.27 -19.33 -16.86
N LYS A 83 -11.31 -18.62 -16.40
CA LYS A 83 -11.36 -17.16 -16.35
C LYS A 83 -11.59 -16.66 -14.94
N ILE A 84 -11.06 -15.48 -14.64
CA ILE A 84 -11.39 -14.77 -13.40
C ILE A 84 -12.84 -14.29 -13.44
N THR A 85 -13.48 -14.26 -12.27
CA THR A 85 -14.83 -13.69 -12.12
C THR A 85 -14.76 -12.19 -11.83
N PRO A 86 -15.88 -11.44 -12.00
CA PRO A 86 -15.96 -10.04 -11.57
C PRO A 86 -15.62 -9.81 -10.09
N LYS A 87 -15.86 -10.82 -9.24
CA LYS A 87 -15.46 -10.82 -7.83
C LYS A 87 -13.94 -10.74 -7.67
N THR A 88 -13.20 -11.55 -8.44
CA THR A 88 -11.74 -11.52 -8.44
C THR A 88 -11.20 -10.23 -9.00
N GLU A 89 -11.76 -9.71 -10.09
CA GLU A 89 -11.37 -8.39 -10.61
C GLU A 89 -11.55 -7.29 -9.57
N GLN A 90 -12.66 -7.30 -8.82
CA GLN A 90 -12.89 -6.35 -7.74
C GLN A 90 -11.90 -6.54 -6.60
N SER A 91 -11.58 -7.79 -6.23
CA SER A 91 -10.59 -8.12 -5.21
C SER A 91 -9.19 -7.60 -5.60
N ILE A 92 -8.78 -7.83 -6.86
CA ILE A 92 -7.52 -7.30 -7.41
C ILE A 92 -7.49 -5.78 -7.26
N ARG A 93 -8.53 -5.06 -7.75
CA ARG A 93 -8.58 -3.59 -7.64
C ARG A 93 -8.48 -3.09 -6.20
N LYS A 94 -9.21 -3.72 -5.27
CA LYS A 94 -9.20 -3.37 -3.85
C LYS A 94 -7.81 -3.59 -3.24
N ARG A 95 -7.19 -4.75 -3.52
CA ARG A 95 -5.86 -5.10 -3.02
C ARG A 95 -4.75 -4.25 -3.61
N SER A 96 -4.79 -3.94 -4.91
CA SER A 96 -3.83 -3.01 -5.53
C SER A 96 -3.92 -1.63 -4.88
N LEU A 97 -5.13 -1.15 -4.59
CA LEU A 97 -5.33 0.10 -3.86
C LEU A 97 -4.77 0.00 -2.42
N GLU A 98 -5.07 -1.08 -1.70
CA GLU A 98 -4.57 -1.31 -0.34
C GLU A 98 -3.06 -1.47 -0.30
N GLU A 99 -2.42 -2.12 -1.27
CA GLU A 99 -0.97 -2.30 -1.35
C GLU A 99 -0.25 -0.96 -1.57
N ILE A 100 -0.82 -0.11 -2.42
CA ILE A 100 -0.34 1.25 -2.66
C ILE A 100 -0.32 2.05 -1.35
N PHE A 101 -1.33 1.88 -0.48
CA PHE A 101 -1.43 2.57 0.80
C PHE A 101 -0.84 1.79 1.99
N GLY A 102 -0.57 0.49 1.85
CA GLY A 102 -0.24 -0.42 2.95
C GLY A 102 1.25 -0.73 3.09
N LYS A 103 2.08 -0.42 2.10
CA LYS A 103 3.56 -0.57 2.17
C LYS A 103 4.24 0.51 3.03
N LEU A 104 3.67 0.79 4.19
CA LEU A 104 4.13 1.84 5.08
C LEU A 104 5.05 1.29 6.16
N LYS A 105 6.21 1.93 6.36
CA LYS A 105 7.15 1.63 7.43
C LYS A 105 6.56 2.13 8.76
N LYS A 106 6.72 1.35 9.83
CA LYS A 106 6.34 1.72 11.21
C LYS A 106 6.83 3.14 11.53
N THR A 107 5.94 4.13 11.61
CA THR A 107 6.17 5.49 12.15
C THR A 107 4.92 6.25 12.56
N LYS A 108 5.09 7.33 13.35
CA LYS A 108 4.05 8.06 14.11
C LYS A 108 2.57 7.92 13.66
N THR A 109 1.70 7.86 14.66
CA THR A 109 0.22 7.71 14.68
C THR A 109 -0.59 8.21 13.47
N GLY A 110 -1.04 7.33 12.56
CA GLY A 110 -1.90 7.63 11.39
C GLY A 110 -2.75 6.43 10.92
N ASP A 111 -3.83 6.60 10.18
CA ASP A 111 -4.87 5.54 10.04
C ASP A 111 -4.55 4.33 9.14
N HIS A 112 -3.28 4.13 8.79
CA HIS A 112 -2.85 2.95 8.06
C HIS A 112 -2.48 1.79 8.98
N GLN A 113 -3.10 0.63 8.75
CA GLN A 113 -2.78 -0.60 9.48
C GLN A 113 -1.34 -1.03 9.19
N THR A 114 -0.54 -1.22 10.24
CA THR A 114 0.74 -1.91 10.13
C THR A 114 0.75 -3.14 11.04
N TYR A 115 1.19 -4.27 10.51
CA TYR A 115 1.13 -5.58 11.18
C TYR A 115 2.32 -5.79 12.16
N LYS A 116 2.61 -4.81 13.03
CA LYS A 116 3.66 -4.97 14.05
C LYS A 116 3.22 -4.42 15.41
N PRO A 117 3.08 -5.27 16.44
CA PRO A 117 2.79 -4.80 17.79
C PRO A 117 3.91 -3.90 18.33
N GLY A 118 3.53 -2.93 19.17
CA GLY A 118 4.44 -2.06 19.91
C GLY A 118 3.84 -0.69 20.21
N LEU A 119 4.57 0.15 20.96
CA LEU A 119 4.18 1.49 21.42
C LEU A 119 3.44 2.33 20.37
N GLY A 120 2.11 2.30 20.42
CA GLY A 120 1.17 3.12 19.65
C GLY A 120 0.18 3.80 20.60
N ASP A 121 -0.58 4.79 20.10
CA ASP A 121 -1.52 5.56 20.93
C ASP A 121 -2.95 4.98 20.96
N GLU A 122 -3.29 4.05 20.06
CA GLU A 122 -4.62 3.43 20.06
C GLU A 122 -4.55 2.07 20.76
N VAL A 123 -5.29 1.97 21.86
CA VAL A 123 -5.42 0.77 22.67
C VAL A 123 -6.22 -0.25 21.86
N SER A 124 -5.59 -1.35 21.49
CA SER A 124 -6.28 -2.50 20.92
C SER A 124 -7.13 -3.18 22.03
N PRO A 125 -8.31 -3.71 21.71
CA PRO A 125 -9.04 -4.58 22.63
C PRO A 125 -8.31 -5.91 22.90
N ASP A 126 -7.31 -6.26 22.10
CA ASP A 126 -6.54 -7.48 22.28
C ASP A 126 -5.55 -7.33 23.46
N THR A 127 -5.41 -8.42 24.20
CA THR A 127 -4.47 -8.52 25.33
C THR A 127 -3.51 -9.69 25.14
N ARG A 128 -2.32 -9.56 25.70
CA ARG A 128 -1.33 -10.63 25.76
C ARG A 128 -0.64 -10.69 27.13
N PRO A 129 -0.06 -11.84 27.52
CA PRO A 129 0.70 -11.93 28.75
C PRO A 129 1.85 -10.92 28.81
N PHE A 130 2.11 -10.41 30.01
CA PHE A 130 3.24 -9.54 30.31
C PHE A 130 4.58 -10.19 29.95
N GLN A 131 5.50 -9.39 29.43
CA GLN A 131 6.88 -9.78 29.22
C GLN A 131 7.82 -8.72 29.77
N PHE A 132 8.97 -9.17 30.29
CA PHE A 132 9.98 -8.26 30.82
C PHE A 132 10.39 -7.19 29.79
N GLY A 133 10.15 -5.93 30.14
CA GLY A 133 10.40 -4.77 29.27
C GLY A 133 9.13 -4.01 28.85
N ASP A 134 7.93 -4.58 29.10
CA ASP A 134 6.66 -3.88 28.90
C ASP A 134 6.48 -2.73 29.90
N MET A 135 5.83 -1.65 29.47
CA MET A 135 5.60 -0.49 30.32
C MET A 135 4.40 -0.71 31.25
N LEU A 136 4.50 -0.25 32.49
CA LEU A 136 3.40 -0.34 33.48
C LEU A 136 2.11 0.32 32.99
N GLU A 137 2.23 1.36 32.16
CA GLU A 137 1.10 2.09 31.57
C GLU A 137 0.26 1.25 30.60
N GLN A 138 0.80 0.13 30.10
CA GLN A 138 0.13 -0.76 29.14
C GLN A 138 -0.62 -1.92 29.81
N ILE A 139 -0.52 -2.06 31.14
CA ILE A 139 -1.17 -3.15 31.88
C ILE A 139 -2.68 -2.96 31.86
N ASP A 140 -3.42 -3.97 31.38
CA ASP A 140 -4.85 -4.07 31.63
C ASP A 140 -5.09 -4.59 33.04
N PHE A 141 -5.24 -3.68 34.00
CA PHE A 141 -5.53 -4.06 35.38
C PHE A 141 -6.85 -4.83 35.52
N THR A 142 -7.82 -4.66 34.61
CA THR A 142 -9.11 -5.34 34.71
C THR A 142 -8.96 -6.82 34.41
N GLU A 143 -8.36 -7.14 33.26
CA GLU A 143 -8.07 -8.53 32.89
C GLU A 143 -6.99 -9.16 33.79
N SER A 144 -6.01 -8.37 34.25
CA SER A 144 -4.99 -8.86 35.18
C SER A 144 -5.60 -9.25 36.54
N ILE A 145 -6.49 -8.44 37.09
CA ILE A 145 -7.19 -8.76 38.36
C ILE A 145 -8.10 -9.99 38.17
N ARG A 146 -8.78 -10.08 37.03
CA ARG A 146 -9.62 -11.23 36.70
C ARG A 146 -8.79 -12.51 36.63
N ASN A 147 -7.64 -12.49 35.97
CA ASN A 147 -6.72 -13.63 35.92
C ASN A 147 -6.19 -14.01 37.30
N ALA A 148 -5.76 -13.02 38.09
CA ALA A 148 -5.29 -13.24 39.46
C ALA A 148 -6.36 -13.93 40.33
N GLN A 149 -7.62 -13.53 40.21
CA GLN A 149 -8.73 -14.18 40.93
C GLN A 149 -8.98 -15.63 40.45
N ILE A 150 -8.85 -15.88 39.15
CA ILE A 150 -9.00 -17.23 38.58
C ILE A 150 -7.87 -18.15 39.06
N ASN A 151 -6.63 -17.65 39.10
CA ASN A 151 -5.45 -18.43 39.42
C ASN A 151 -5.24 -18.64 40.93
N HIS A 152 -5.61 -17.66 41.75
CA HIS A 152 -5.30 -17.64 43.18
C HIS A 152 -6.52 -17.65 44.11
N GLY A 153 -7.73 -17.56 43.56
CA GLY A 153 -8.99 -17.61 44.33
C GLY A 153 -9.37 -16.28 44.98
N LEU A 154 -10.49 -16.29 45.73
CA LEU A 154 -11.14 -15.09 46.26
C LEU A 154 -10.76 -14.76 47.71
N ASP A 155 -10.24 -15.73 48.46
CA ASP A 155 -10.05 -15.60 49.91
C ASP A 155 -8.89 -14.67 50.28
N SER A 156 -7.86 -14.60 49.43
CA SER A 156 -6.72 -13.68 49.60
C SER A 156 -6.25 -13.17 48.24
N PHE A 157 -6.36 -11.85 48.01
CA PHE A 157 -5.89 -11.25 46.77
C PHE A 157 -4.36 -11.36 46.69
N THR A 158 -3.89 -12.16 45.74
CA THR A 158 -2.50 -12.28 45.33
C THR A 158 -2.45 -12.11 43.83
N MET A 159 -1.47 -11.35 43.34
CA MET A 159 -1.26 -11.10 41.91
C MET A 159 0.22 -11.27 41.64
N GLN A 160 0.54 -12.11 40.66
CA GLN A 160 1.90 -12.40 40.22
C GLN A 160 2.12 -11.85 38.81
N GLU A 161 3.38 -11.88 38.36
CA GLU A 161 3.75 -11.43 37.00
C GLU A 161 2.98 -12.19 35.92
N ASP A 162 2.73 -13.49 36.14
CA ASP A 162 2.00 -14.37 35.22
C ASP A 162 0.51 -14.01 35.08
N ASP A 163 -0.05 -13.24 36.03
CA ASP A 163 -1.43 -12.76 35.96
C ASP A 163 -1.55 -11.48 35.13
N LEU A 164 -0.45 -10.76 34.90
CA LEU A 164 -0.46 -9.47 34.22
C LEU A 164 -0.74 -9.64 32.73
N GLN A 165 -1.79 -8.95 32.27
CA GLN A 165 -2.16 -8.80 30.88
C GLN A 165 -1.77 -7.41 30.39
N ILE A 166 -1.14 -7.35 29.23
CA ILE A 166 -0.79 -6.13 28.51
C ILE A 166 -1.83 -5.91 27.42
N ARG A 167 -2.38 -4.69 27.35
CA ARG A 167 -3.13 -4.27 26.16
C ARG A 167 -2.18 -4.05 25.02
N GLU A 168 -2.43 -4.72 23.91
CA GLU A 168 -1.73 -4.42 22.67
C GLU A 168 -2.11 -2.99 22.23
N THR A 169 -1.17 -2.30 21.62
CA THR A 169 -1.44 -1.00 21.00
C THR A 169 -1.24 -1.12 19.51
N ASP A 170 -2.24 -0.71 18.74
CA ASP A 170 -2.16 -0.78 17.29
C ASP A 170 -1.27 0.35 16.77
N PHE A 171 -0.28 -0.05 15.99
CA PHE A 171 0.60 0.90 15.36
C PHE A 171 0.00 1.36 14.04
N LYS A 172 -0.49 2.60 14.09
CA LYS A 172 -1.13 3.29 13.00
C LYS A 172 -0.09 4.23 12.37
N SER A 173 0.23 4.11 11.08
CA SER A 173 1.28 4.91 10.44
C SER A 173 0.77 6.13 9.67
N GLN A 174 1.38 7.31 9.86
CA GLN A 174 1.14 8.49 9.00
C GLN A 174 1.96 8.43 7.72
N THR A 175 1.36 8.94 6.64
CA THR A 175 1.99 9.06 5.33
C THR A 175 1.99 10.50 4.83
N SER A 176 3.07 10.87 4.14
CA SER A 176 3.11 12.09 3.34
C SER A 176 3.10 11.75 1.86
N THR A 177 2.07 12.23 1.17
CA THR A 177 1.84 11.96 -0.24
C THR A 177 1.99 13.25 -1.04
N VAL A 178 2.78 13.22 -2.12
CA VAL A 178 2.72 14.24 -3.17
C VAL A 178 2.02 13.64 -4.39
N LEU A 179 0.94 14.27 -4.84
CA LEU A 179 0.28 13.97 -6.10
C LEU A 179 0.80 14.91 -7.19
N MET A 180 1.54 14.36 -8.13
CA MET A 180 2.09 15.05 -9.29
C MET A 180 1.19 14.86 -10.52
N ILE A 181 0.84 15.95 -11.18
CA ILE A 181 -0.04 15.93 -12.36
C ILE A 181 0.65 16.64 -13.52
N ASP A 182 0.80 15.92 -14.64
CA ASP A 182 1.31 16.45 -15.89
C ASP A 182 0.27 17.33 -16.58
N ILE A 183 0.67 18.54 -16.96
CA ILE A 183 -0.15 19.50 -17.73
C ILE A 183 0.53 19.87 -19.06
N SER A 184 1.45 19.03 -19.53
CA SER A 184 2.13 19.18 -20.81
C SER A 184 1.20 18.91 -22.00
N HIS A 185 1.59 19.43 -23.16
CA HIS A 185 0.77 19.36 -24.37
C HIS A 185 0.44 17.93 -24.82
N SER A 186 1.26 16.94 -24.44
CA SER A 186 0.99 15.52 -24.74
C SER A 186 -0.34 15.04 -24.15
N MET A 187 -0.79 15.63 -23.04
CA MET A 187 -2.03 15.26 -22.36
C MET A 187 -3.32 15.58 -23.15
N ILE A 188 -3.22 16.32 -24.27
CA ILE A 188 -4.34 16.60 -25.20
C ILE A 188 -3.96 16.27 -26.66
N LEU A 189 -2.82 15.62 -26.89
CA LEU A 189 -2.27 15.43 -28.21
C LEU A 189 -3.06 14.36 -28.99
N TYR A 190 -3.11 14.50 -30.31
CA TYR A 190 -3.83 13.60 -31.22
C TYR A 190 -5.35 13.52 -30.98
N GLY A 191 -5.94 14.53 -30.35
CA GLY A 191 -7.38 14.60 -30.09
C GLY A 191 -7.84 13.74 -28.90
N GLU A 192 -6.90 13.14 -28.16
CA GLU A 192 -7.20 12.40 -26.93
C GLU A 192 -7.13 13.33 -25.71
N ASP A 193 -8.24 13.51 -25.02
CA ASP A 193 -8.31 14.26 -23.76
C ASP A 193 -7.92 13.37 -22.57
N ARG A 194 -6.62 13.31 -22.29
CA ARG A 194 -6.06 12.53 -21.16
C ARG A 194 -6.02 13.34 -19.86
N ILE A 195 -6.08 14.67 -19.94
CA ILE A 195 -6.12 15.54 -18.76
C ILE A 195 -7.44 15.40 -17.99
N THR A 196 -8.58 15.27 -18.66
CA THR A 196 -9.88 15.10 -17.98
C THR A 196 -9.94 13.84 -17.11
N PRO A 197 -9.60 12.63 -17.59
CA PRO A 197 -9.54 11.45 -16.73
C PRO A 197 -8.46 11.58 -15.64
N ALA A 198 -7.30 12.19 -15.94
CA ALA A 198 -6.29 12.47 -14.93
C ALA A 198 -6.83 13.34 -13.78
N LYS A 199 -7.56 14.42 -14.09
CA LYS A 199 -8.23 15.26 -13.08
C LYS A 199 -9.23 14.46 -12.24
N LYS A 200 -10.04 13.60 -12.87
CA LYS A 200 -11.01 12.75 -12.15
C LYS A 200 -10.30 11.82 -11.16
N VAL A 201 -9.24 11.16 -11.59
CA VAL A 201 -8.43 10.29 -10.72
C VAL A 201 -7.79 11.11 -9.60
N ALA A 202 -7.21 12.27 -9.90
CA ALA A 202 -6.60 13.15 -8.92
C ALA A 202 -7.59 13.62 -7.84
N MET A 203 -8.79 14.04 -8.24
CA MET A 203 -9.85 14.43 -7.31
C MET A 203 -10.32 13.26 -6.46
N ALA A 204 -10.60 12.11 -7.07
CA ALA A 204 -11.02 10.91 -6.35
C ALA A 204 -9.98 10.43 -5.34
N LEU A 205 -8.70 10.43 -5.73
CA LEU A 205 -7.59 10.05 -4.85
C LEU A 205 -7.42 11.06 -3.70
N SER A 206 -7.54 12.35 -4.00
CA SER A 206 -7.46 13.41 -2.98
C SER A 206 -8.55 13.23 -1.94
N GLU A 207 -9.80 13.06 -2.39
CA GLU A 207 -10.96 12.85 -1.51
C GLU A 207 -10.81 11.57 -0.69
N LEU A 208 -10.37 10.46 -1.30
CA LEU A 208 -10.13 9.20 -0.61
C LEU A 208 -9.10 9.36 0.51
N ILE A 209 -7.98 10.02 0.24
CA ILE A 209 -6.91 10.22 1.23
C ILE A 209 -7.41 11.11 2.36
N THR A 210 -8.04 12.25 2.05
CA THR A 210 -8.49 13.20 3.07
C THR A 210 -9.63 12.68 3.94
N THR A 211 -10.50 11.83 3.39
CA THR A 211 -11.64 11.25 4.13
C THR A 211 -11.26 10.00 4.92
N LYS A 212 -10.52 9.07 4.31
CA LYS A 212 -10.18 7.77 4.91
C LYS A 212 -8.97 7.87 5.85
N TYR A 213 -8.02 8.75 5.55
CA TYR A 213 -6.77 8.90 6.30
C TYR A 213 -6.56 10.37 6.74
N PRO A 214 -7.41 10.91 7.62
CA PRO A 214 -7.40 12.35 7.99
C PRO A 214 -6.09 12.81 8.65
N LYS A 215 -5.28 11.89 9.18
CA LYS A 215 -3.96 12.18 9.78
C LYS A 215 -2.82 12.24 8.76
N ASP A 216 -3.07 11.87 7.51
CA ASP A 216 -2.09 11.95 6.42
C ASP A 216 -1.96 13.36 5.85
N THR A 217 -0.83 13.63 5.21
CA THR A 217 -0.64 14.88 4.47
C THR A 217 -0.68 14.62 2.97
N LEU A 218 -1.43 15.43 2.24
CA LEU A 218 -1.48 15.43 0.78
C LEU A 218 -1.05 16.80 0.25
N ASP A 219 -0.05 16.81 -0.63
CA ASP A 219 0.40 17.98 -1.38
C ASP A 219 0.20 17.71 -2.87
N ILE A 220 -0.25 18.71 -3.64
CA ILE A 220 -0.44 18.56 -5.09
C ILE A 220 0.57 19.43 -5.81
N VAL A 221 1.26 18.83 -6.79
CA VAL A 221 2.23 19.49 -7.67
C VAL A 221 1.77 19.31 -9.10
N VAL A 222 1.72 20.39 -9.87
CA VAL A 222 1.55 20.30 -11.32
C VAL A 222 2.88 20.58 -11.99
N PHE A 223 3.14 19.91 -13.12
CA PHE A 223 4.37 20.11 -13.86
C PHE A 223 4.15 20.15 -15.38
N GLY A 224 4.94 21.01 -16.02
CA GLY A 224 5.04 21.19 -17.46
C GLY A 224 6.49 21.55 -17.79
N ASN A 225 6.77 22.77 -18.26
CA ASN A 225 8.16 23.24 -18.41
C ASN A 225 8.86 23.44 -17.04
N ASP A 226 8.09 23.86 -16.05
CA ASP A 226 8.45 24.00 -14.64
C ASP A 226 7.39 23.28 -13.78
N ALA A 227 7.61 23.24 -12.47
CA ALA A 227 6.66 22.68 -11.50
C ALA A 227 6.30 23.68 -10.41
N TRP A 228 5.05 23.62 -9.94
CA TRP A 228 4.56 24.46 -8.84
C TRP A 228 3.47 23.73 -8.04
N PRO A 229 3.28 24.09 -6.75
CA PRO A 229 2.21 23.52 -5.94
C PRO A 229 0.85 24.12 -6.31
N VAL A 230 -0.22 23.35 -6.14
CA VAL A 230 -1.62 23.79 -6.28
C VAL A 230 -2.46 23.25 -5.13
N GLU A 231 -3.63 23.83 -4.90
CA GLU A 231 -4.57 23.35 -3.88
C GLU A 231 -5.56 22.32 -4.46
N ILE A 232 -6.17 21.51 -3.59
CA ILE A 232 -7.18 20.51 -4.00
C ILE A 232 -8.34 21.17 -4.76
N LYS A 233 -8.76 22.37 -4.33
CA LYS A 233 -9.84 23.13 -4.97
C LYS A 233 -9.53 23.55 -6.42
N ASP A 234 -8.24 23.57 -6.79
CA ASP A 234 -7.79 23.98 -8.12
C ASP A 234 -7.81 22.83 -9.12
N LEU A 235 -7.87 21.57 -8.65
CA LEU A 235 -7.86 20.35 -9.48
C LEU A 235 -8.87 20.37 -10.64
N PRO A 236 -10.14 20.76 -10.45
CA PRO A 236 -11.12 20.78 -11.55
C PRO A 236 -10.73 21.74 -12.67
N TYR A 237 -10.05 22.84 -12.31
CA TYR A 237 -9.71 23.95 -13.18
C TYR A 237 -8.35 23.80 -13.86
N LEU A 238 -7.61 22.71 -13.61
CA LEU A 238 -6.35 22.46 -14.29
C LEU A 238 -6.59 22.38 -15.81
N GLN A 239 -5.74 23.11 -16.53
CA GLN A 239 -5.73 23.18 -17.99
C GLN A 239 -4.35 22.81 -18.51
N VAL A 240 -4.34 22.15 -19.65
CA VAL A 240 -3.11 21.84 -20.38
C VAL A 240 -2.62 23.11 -21.07
N GLY A 241 -1.32 23.37 -20.96
CA GLY A 241 -0.67 24.47 -21.66
C GLY A 241 0.24 23.99 -22.79
N PRO A 242 0.83 24.91 -23.56
CA PRO A 242 1.87 24.62 -24.56
C PRO A 242 3.22 24.30 -23.86
N TYR A 243 3.19 23.39 -22.90
CA TYR A 243 4.30 22.97 -22.08
C TYR A 243 4.87 21.63 -22.58
N HIS A 244 6.14 21.41 -22.30
CA HIS A 244 6.82 20.12 -22.46
C HIS A 244 6.76 19.36 -21.13
N THR A 245 7.28 18.14 -21.09
CA THR A 245 7.23 17.28 -19.90
C THR A 245 8.56 17.34 -19.14
N ASN A 246 8.67 18.21 -18.13
CA ASN A 246 9.84 18.31 -17.25
C ASN A 246 9.62 17.54 -15.94
N THR A 247 9.70 16.21 -16.04
CA THR A 247 9.51 15.31 -14.90
C THR A 247 10.52 15.56 -13.78
N VAL A 248 11.76 15.97 -14.13
CA VAL A 248 12.80 16.29 -13.15
C VAL A 248 12.39 17.45 -12.26
N ALA A 249 11.89 18.55 -12.82
CA ALA A 249 11.43 19.70 -12.02
C ALA A 249 10.26 19.32 -11.10
N GLY A 250 9.33 18.49 -11.58
CA GLY A 250 8.24 17.97 -10.77
C GLY A 250 8.73 17.12 -9.60
N LEU A 251 9.64 16.19 -9.86
CA LEU A 251 10.21 15.29 -8.84
C LEU A 251 11.07 16.06 -7.83
N GLU A 252 11.89 17.01 -8.28
CA GLU A 252 12.68 17.88 -7.38
C GLU A 252 11.76 18.63 -6.40
N LEU A 253 10.69 19.25 -6.91
CA LEU A 253 9.74 19.97 -6.07
C LEU A 253 9.00 19.02 -5.10
N ALA A 254 8.55 17.86 -5.60
CA ALA A 254 7.89 16.84 -4.77
C ALA A 254 8.82 16.33 -3.66
N MET A 255 10.07 16.04 -3.97
CA MET A 255 11.08 15.62 -3.00
C MET A 255 11.36 16.73 -1.97
N ASP A 256 11.45 17.99 -2.38
CA ASP A 256 11.67 19.11 -1.46
C ASP A 256 10.49 19.31 -0.49
N ILE A 257 9.25 19.16 -0.97
CA ILE A 257 8.05 19.15 -0.12
C ILE A 257 8.14 18.00 0.87
N LEU A 258 8.34 16.77 0.38
CA LEU A 258 8.41 15.58 1.21
C LEU A 258 9.55 15.63 2.23
N ARG A 259 10.71 16.20 1.89
CA ARG A 259 11.85 16.37 2.81
C ARG A 259 11.50 17.24 4.02
N ARG A 260 10.62 18.23 3.87
CA ARG A 260 10.14 19.10 4.96
C ARG A 260 9.09 18.42 5.84
N ARG A 261 8.44 17.36 5.35
CA ARG A 261 7.47 16.57 6.13
C ARG A 261 8.20 15.69 7.15
N LYS A 262 7.67 15.67 8.38
CA LYS A 262 8.20 14.88 9.50
C LYS A 262 7.81 13.40 9.41
N ASN A 263 6.78 13.08 8.65
CA ASN A 263 6.33 11.70 8.42
C ASN A 263 7.40 10.99 7.60
N PRO A 264 7.90 9.82 8.01
CA PRO A 264 8.97 9.16 7.30
C PRO A 264 8.48 8.17 6.24
N ASN A 265 7.19 7.84 6.23
CA ASN A 265 6.55 7.31 5.03
C ASN A 265 6.25 8.45 4.07
N LYS A 266 6.89 8.40 2.91
CA LYS A 266 6.84 9.44 1.89
C LYS A 266 6.61 8.76 0.55
N GLN A 267 5.61 9.21 -0.18
CA GLN A 267 5.27 8.65 -1.48
C GLN A 267 4.93 9.75 -2.49
N ILE A 268 5.17 9.44 -3.75
CA ILE A 268 4.85 10.31 -4.89
C ILE A 268 3.95 9.51 -5.82
N PHE A 269 2.74 10.00 -6.07
CA PHE A 269 1.89 9.54 -7.17
C PHE A 269 2.08 10.47 -8.35
N MET A 270 2.40 9.94 -9.52
CA MET A 270 2.57 10.74 -10.73
C MET A 270 1.55 10.30 -11.78
N ILE A 271 0.77 11.25 -12.27
CA ILE A 271 -0.13 11.07 -13.40
C ILE A 271 0.47 11.80 -14.60
N THR A 272 0.92 11.05 -15.59
CA THR A 272 1.54 11.56 -16.82
C THR A 272 1.25 10.61 -17.97
N ASP A 273 1.22 11.16 -19.19
CA ASP A 273 1.14 10.43 -20.46
C ASP A 273 2.40 10.65 -21.32
N GLY A 274 3.31 11.51 -20.87
CA GLY A 274 4.47 11.95 -21.63
C GLY A 274 5.77 11.30 -21.17
N LYS A 275 6.62 10.94 -22.13
CA LYS A 275 8.05 10.75 -21.83
C LYS A 275 8.64 12.09 -21.39
N PRO A 276 9.66 12.10 -20.52
CA PRO A 276 10.31 13.35 -20.15
C PRO A 276 11.00 13.93 -21.40
N THR A 277 10.63 15.17 -21.75
CA THR A 277 11.04 15.87 -22.98
C THR A 277 11.70 17.22 -22.70
N CYS A 278 11.74 17.65 -21.44
CA CYS A 278 12.26 18.94 -21.04
C CYS A 278 13.17 18.84 -19.81
N LEU A 279 14.20 19.67 -19.79
CA LEU A 279 15.11 19.85 -18.65
C LEU A 279 15.44 21.32 -18.50
N LYS A 280 15.46 21.80 -17.25
CA LYS A 280 16.00 23.12 -16.94
C LYS A 280 17.50 23.01 -16.67
N ILE A 281 18.30 23.76 -17.43
CA ILE A 281 19.76 23.83 -17.30
C ILE A 281 20.13 25.30 -17.11
N GLY A 282 20.39 25.68 -15.86
CA GLY A 282 20.58 27.07 -15.48
C GLY A 282 19.33 27.90 -15.77
N LYS A 283 19.47 28.91 -16.65
CA LYS A 283 18.35 29.78 -17.07
C LYS A 283 17.68 29.35 -18.38
N ARG A 284 18.10 28.23 -18.99
CA ARG A 284 17.59 27.77 -20.29
C ARG A 284 16.82 26.46 -20.15
N TYR A 285 15.82 26.27 -21.00
CA TYR A 285 15.12 25.01 -21.15
C TYR A 285 15.74 24.24 -22.31
N TYR A 286 16.29 23.06 -22.00
CA TYR A 286 16.61 22.06 -22.99
C TYR A 286 15.33 21.29 -23.32
N LYS A 287 14.96 21.24 -24.59
CA LYS A 287 13.72 20.60 -25.06
C LYS A 287 14.08 19.65 -26.19
N ASN A 288 13.67 18.40 -26.05
CA ASN A 288 13.71 17.43 -27.13
C ASN A 288 12.41 16.63 -27.12
N SER A 289 11.55 16.93 -28.09
CA SER A 289 10.25 16.27 -28.25
C SER A 289 10.35 14.97 -29.07
N PHE A 290 11.54 14.59 -29.54
CA PHE A 290 11.77 13.43 -30.39
C PHE A 290 12.49 12.31 -29.63
N GLY A 291 11.80 11.19 -29.44
CA GLY A 291 12.38 9.96 -28.91
C GLY A 291 12.76 10.03 -27.43
N LEU A 292 13.49 9.01 -26.96
CA LEU A 292 14.09 8.99 -25.62
C LEU A 292 15.43 9.71 -25.68
N ASP A 293 15.46 10.96 -25.22
CA ASP A 293 16.70 11.72 -25.13
C ASP A 293 17.50 11.30 -23.88
N ARG A 294 18.68 10.70 -24.10
CA ARG A 294 19.58 10.28 -23.02
C ARG A 294 19.94 11.41 -22.07
N LYS A 295 20.06 12.65 -22.55
CA LYS A 295 20.39 13.80 -21.70
C LYS A 295 19.27 14.15 -20.73
N VAL A 296 18.03 13.83 -21.08
CA VAL A 296 16.85 14.04 -20.24
C VAL A 296 16.65 12.87 -19.28
N THR A 297 16.88 11.63 -19.73
CA THR A 297 16.62 10.43 -18.93
C THR A 297 17.78 9.99 -18.04
N SER A 298 19.01 10.42 -18.30
CA SER A 298 20.20 10.02 -17.51
C SER A 298 20.47 10.92 -16.30
N ARG A 299 19.50 11.72 -15.88
CA ARG A 299 19.65 12.74 -14.84
C ARG A 299 18.65 12.46 -13.71
#